data_AF-A0A551YXG3-F1
#
_entry.id   AF-A0A551YXG3-F1
#
_cell.length_a   1.000
_cell.length_b   1.000
_cell.length_c   1.000
_cell.angle_alpha   90.00
_cell.angle_beta   90.00
_cell.angle_gamma   90.00
#
_symmetry.space_group_name_H-M   'P 1'
#
loop_
_entity.id
_entity.type
_entity.pdbx_description
1 polymer ?
#
loop_
_entity_poly.entity_id
_entity_poly.type
_entity_poly.pdbx_seq_one_letter_code
_entity_poly.pdbx_strand_id
1 'polypeptide(L)' 'MSNNILDIWAKHCGESEATGRKLPIIDSLIAATAYQYNLVIVTPNIKDFNFTSTKVFSPWEYLTKNGEN' A
#
# COMPACT_ATOMS: atom_id res chain seq x y z
N MET A 1 22.61 3.24 -5.85
CA MET A 1 21.75 4.30 -6.42
C MET A 1 20.56 4.44 -5.49
N SER A 2 20.35 5.62 -4.90
CA SER A 2 19.09 5.91 -4.19
C SER A 2 18.00 6.03 -5.25
N ASN A 3 17.20 4.99 -5.41
CA ASN A 3 16.04 5.07 -6.30
C ASN A 3 15.09 6.12 -5.73
N ASN A 4 14.68 7.08 -6.57
CA ASN A 4 13.69 8.06 -6.14
C ASN A 4 12.36 7.33 -5.92
N ILE A 5 11.59 7.74 -4.92
CA ILE A 5 10.24 7.20 -4.64
C ILE A 5 9.39 7.24 -5.93
N LEU A 6 9.55 8.29 -6.74
CA LEU A 6 8.85 8.45 -8.00
C LEU A 6 9.20 7.37 -9.04
N ASP A 7 10.44 6.89 -9.08
CA ASP A 7 10.86 5.83 -10.01
C ASP A 7 10.24 4.48 -9.62
N ILE A 8 10.22 4.18 -8.32
CA ILE A 8 9.57 2.97 -7.79
C ILE A 8 8.07 3.03 -8.02
N TRP A 9 7.45 4.17 -7.73
CA TRP A 9 6.03 4.40 -7.96
C TRP A 9 5.67 4.22 -9.45
N ALA A 10 6.42 4.85 -10.36
CA ALA A 10 6.20 4.74 -11.78
C ALA A 10 6.35 3.28 -12.27
N LYS A 11 7.36 2.57 -11.77
CA LYS A 11 7.55 1.13 -12.07
C LYS A 11 6.35 0.29 -11.62
N HIS A 12 5.93 0.42 -10.36
CA HIS A 12 4.78 -0.36 -9.83
C HIS A 12 3.47 -0.04 -10.57
N CYS A 13 3.25 1.23 -10.91
CA CYS A 13 2.11 1.64 -11.74
C CYS A 13 2.16 0.97 -13.12
N GLY A 14 3.30 1.02 -13.80
CA GLY A 14 3.47 0.37 -15.12
C GLY A 14 3.28 -1.15 -15.07
N GLU A 15 3.82 -1.82 -14.06
CA GLU A 15 3.65 -3.26 -13.86
C GLU A 15 2.17 -3.63 -13.62
N SER A 16 1.48 -2.86 -12.76
CA SER A 16 0.05 -3.08 -12.49
C SER A 16 -0.82 -2.80 -13.72
N GLU A 17 -0.56 -1.71 -14.44
CA GLU A 17 -1.29 -1.36 -15.66
C GLU A 17 -1.10 -2.39 -16.77
N ALA A 18 0.10 -2.96 -16.90
CA ALA A 18 0.37 -4.07 -17.82
C ALA A 18 -0.47 -5.32 -17.50
N THR A 19 -0.92 -5.48 -16.26
CA THR A 19 -1.86 -6.54 -15.85
C THR A 19 -3.34 -6.12 -15.89
N GLY A 20 -3.64 -4.96 -16.47
CA GLY A 20 -5.01 -4.45 -16.62
C GLY A 20 -5.56 -3.75 -15.38
N ARG A 21 -4.73 -3.45 -14.37
CA ARG A 21 -5.15 -2.78 -13.14
C ARG A 21 -4.46 -1.43 -13.01
N LYS A 22 -5.23 -0.35 -13.14
CA LYS A 22 -4.75 1.00 -12.79
C LYS A 22 -4.75 1.17 -11.27
N LEU A 23 -3.64 1.63 -10.71
CA LEU A 23 -3.54 1.89 -9.27
C LEU A 23 -4.07 3.29 -8.92
N PRO A 24 -4.73 3.46 -7.75
CA PRO A 24 -5.06 4.78 -7.23
C PRO A 24 -3.77 5.58 -6.97
N ILE A 25 -3.72 6.83 -7.42
CA ILE A 25 -2.49 7.65 -7.40
C ILE A 25 -1.95 7.82 -5.97
N ILE A 26 -2.82 8.17 -5.01
CA ILE A 26 -2.40 8.42 -3.63
C ILE A 26 -1.96 7.12 -2.96
N ASP A 27 -2.76 6.05 -3.05
CA ASP A 27 -2.43 4.78 -2.40
C ASP A 27 -1.15 4.15 -2.97
N SER A 28 -0.95 4.23 -4.29
CA SER A 28 0.26 3.72 -4.92
C SER A 28 1.51 4.51 -4.51
N LEU A 29 1.41 5.82 -4.32
CA LEU A 29 2.53 6.63 -3.84
C LEU A 29 2.87 6.34 -2.37
N ILE A 30 1.84 6.16 -1.52
CA ILE A 30 2.01 5.71 -0.14
C ILE A 30 2.69 4.33 -0.13
N ALA A 31 2.23 3.40 -0.96
CA ALA A 31 2.81 2.07 -1.08
C ALA A 31 4.27 2.09 -1.54
N ALA A 32 4.62 2.92 -2.54
CA ALA A 32 5.98 3.08 -3.02
C ALA A 32 6.91 3.69 -1.96
N THR A 33 6.43 4.68 -1.20
CA THR A 33 7.17 5.28 -0.08
C THR A 33 7.45 4.23 0.99
N ALA A 34 6.42 3.49 1.40
CA ALA A 34 6.56 2.48 2.43
C ALA A 34 7.43 1.30 1.97
N TYR A 35 7.38 0.93 0.69
CA TYR A 35 8.27 -0.06 0.09
C TYR A 35 9.74 0.38 0.13
N GLN A 36 10.05 1.61 -0.31
CA GLN A 36 11.42 2.14 -0.36
C GLN A 36 12.08 2.21 1.02
N TYR A 37 11.32 2.52 2.07
CA TYR A 37 11.83 2.67 3.43
C TYR A 37 11.49 1.49 4.36
N ASN A 38 10.96 0.39 3.80
CA ASN A 38 10.63 -0.82 4.54
C ASN A 38 9.67 -0.57 5.74
N LEU A 39 8.70 0.32 5.54
CA LEU A 39 7.71 0.75 6.53
C LEU A 39 6.47 -0.16 6.52
N VAL A 40 5.61 0.03 7.52
CA VAL A 40 4.28 -0.60 7.60
C VAL A 40 3.22 0.47 7.33
N ILE A 41 2.30 0.18 6.42
CA ILE A 41 1.13 1.03 6.17
C ILE A 41 0.09 0.73 7.26
N VAL A 42 -0.35 1.75 7.98
CA VAL A 42 -1.41 1.64 8.98
C VAL A 42 -2.67 2.29 8.44
N THR A 43 -3.73 1.51 8.24
CA THR A 43 -4.98 1.98 7.60
C THR A 43 -6.19 1.21 8.13
N PRO A 44 -7.38 1.83 8.24
CA PRO A 44 -8.61 1.08 8.51
C PRO A 44 -9.03 0.20 7.32
N ASN A 45 -8.58 0.48 6.09
CA ASN A 45 -8.94 -0.28 4.89
C ASN A 45 -7.73 -0.97 4.27
N ILE A 46 -7.42 -2.18 4.77
CA ILE A 46 -6.29 -2.98 4.27
C ILE A 46 -6.46 -3.36 2.80
N LYS A 47 -7.70 -3.56 2.34
CA LYS A 47 -8.00 -4.08 1.00
C LYS A 47 -7.54 -3.15 -0.12
N ASP A 48 -7.51 -1.84 0.15
CA ASP A 48 -7.03 -0.84 -0.81
C ASP A 48 -5.56 -1.10 -1.18
N PHE A 49 -4.78 -1.68 -0.27
CA PHE A 49 -3.35 -1.96 -0.44
C PHE A 49 -3.04 -3.41 -0.86
N ASN A 50 -4.04 -4.22 -1.23
CA ASN A 50 -3.83 -5.60 -1.70
C ASN A 50 -3.00 -5.69 -3.02
N PHE A 51 -2.71 -4.56 -3.67
CA PHE A 51 -1.85 -4.53 -4.86
C PHE A 51 -0.36 -4.48 -4.55
N THR A 52 0.04 -4.19 -3.31
CA THR A 52 1.45 -4.04 -2.93
C THR A 52 1.93 -5.18 -2.04
N SER A 53 3.24 -5.45 -2.08
CA SER A 53 3.93 -6.37 -1.15
C SER A 53 4.34 -5.72 0.17
N THR A 54 4.11 -4.40 0.32
CA THR A 54 4.34 -3.68 1.58
C THR A 54 3.49 -4.26 2.70
N LYS A 55 4.03 -4.31 3.92
CA LYS A 55 3.28 -4.72 5.11
C LYS A 55 2.14 -3.72 5.38
N VAL A 56 0.94 -4.23 5.60
CA VAL A 56 -0.25 -3.43 5.94
C VAL A 56 -0.84 -3.95 7.25
N PHE A 57 -1.21 -3.03 8.13
CA PHE A 57 -1.77 -3.32 9.45
C PHE A 57 -2.98 -2.43 9.72
N SER A 58 -4.05 -3.00 10.28
CA SER A 58 -5.20 -2.24 10.78
C SER A 58 -5.38 -2.49 12.27
N PRO A 59 -5.15 -1.50 13.15
CA PRO A 59 -5.48 -1.63 14.56
C PRO A 59 -7.00 -1.73 14.80
N TRP A 60 -7.83 -1.34 13.83
CA TRP A 60 -9.29 -1.38 13.94
C TRP A 60 -9.89 -2.77 13.76
N GLU A 61 -9.20 -3.71 13.09
CA GLU A 61 -9.66 -5.10 12.98
C GLU A 61 -9.74 -5.83 14.32
N TYR A 62 -8.97 -5.38 15.31
CA TYR A 62 -8.98 -5.93 16.67
C TYR A 62 -10.02 -5.26 17.57
N LEU A 63 -10.41 -4.03 17.27
CA LEU A 63 -11.42 -3.29 18.03
C LEU A 63 -12.83 -3.79 17.72
N THR A 64 -13.08 -4.29 16.51
CA THR A 64 -14.39 -4.84 16.12
C THR A 64 -14.65 -6.24 16.68
N LYS A 65 -13.61 -7.01 17.03
CA LYS A 65 -13.77 -8.35 17.64
C LYS A 65 -14.00 -8.33 19.16
N ASN A 66 -13.66 -7.23 19.83
CA ASN A 66 -13.75 -7.09 21.29
C ASN A 66 -14.78 -6.05 21.74
N GLY A 67 -15.58 -5.52 20.80
CA GLY A 67 -16.50 -4.40 21.00
C GLY A 67 -17.96 -4.70 20.69
N GLU A 68 -18.35 -5.96 20.49
CA GLU A 68 -19.76 -6.35 20.61
C GLU A 68 -20.13 -6.38 22.10
N ASN A 69 -20.51 -5.21 22.61
CA ASN A 69 -21.43 -5.01 23.73
C ASN A 69 -22.71 -4.40 23.19
#